data_AF-A0A7W1D1A3-F1
#
_entry.id   AF-A0A7W1D1A3-F1
#
_cell.length_a   1.000
_cell.length_b   1.000
_cell.length_c   1.000
_cell.angle_alpha   90.00
_cell.angle_beta   90.00
_cell.angle_gamma   90.00
#
_symmetry.space_group_name_H-M   'P 1'
#
loop_
_entity.id
_entity.type
_entity.pdbx_description
1 polymer ?
#
loop_
_entity_poly.entity_id
_entity_poly.type
_entity_poly.pdbx_seq_one_letter_code
_entity_poly.pdbx_strand_id
1 'polypeptide(L)' 'MSRVVVVGGGIGGLAAAALIGRAGNEVTLLEANPWLGGK' A
#
# COMPACT_ATOMS: atom_id res chain seq x y z
N MET A 1 13.51 2.39 -10.70
CA MET A 1 12.49 3.03 -9.87
C MET A 1 11.16 2.82 -10.57
N SER A 2 10.25 2.07 -9.95
CA SER A 2 8.95 1.72 -10.52
C SER A 2 7.82 2.44 -9.79
N ARG A 3 6.70 2.67 -10.48
CA ARG A 3 5.47 3.15 -9.85
C ARG A 3 4.57 1.94 -9.58
N VAL A 4 4.12 1.79 -8.34
CA VAL A 4 3.34 0.63 -7.90
C VAL A 4 2.05 1.09 -7.25
N VAL A 5 0.94 0.46 -7.63
CA VAL A 5 -0.36 0.68 -6.99
C VAL A 5 -0.71 -0.55 -6.15
N VAL A 6 -1.02 -0.32 -4.87
CA VAL A 6 -1.50 -1.35 -3.96
C VAL A 6 -2.98 -1.08 -3.67
N VAL A 7 -3.84 -2.07 -3.92
CA VAL A 7 -5.29 -1.97 -3.69
C VAL A 7 -5.65 -2.77 -2.45
N GLY A 8 -6.24 -2.10 -1.45
CA GLY A 8 -6.57 -2.62 -0.13
C GLY A 8 -5.59 -2.15 0.94
N GLY A 9 -6.08 -1.38 1.91
CA GLY A 9 -5.40 -0.83 3.09
C GLY A 9 -5.50 -1.71 4.33
N GLY A 10 -5.70 -3.02 4.16
CA GLY A 10 -5.55 -4.00 5.24
C GLY A 10 -4.09 -4.20 5.65
N ILE A 11 -3.84 -4.96 6.73
CA ILE A 11 -2.49 -5.27 7.24
C ILE A 11 -1.54 -5.75 6.12
N GLY A 12 -2.01 -6.66 5.27
CA GLY A 12 -1.21 -7.18 4.16
C GLY A 12 -0.86 -6.11 3.10
N GLY A 13 -1.82 -5.27 2.74
CA GLY A 13 -1.60 -4.20 1.75
C GLY A 13 -0.68 -3.10 2.27
N LEU A 14 -0.85 -2.70 3.54
CA LEU A 14 0.05 -1.74 4.19
C LEU A 14 1.47 -2.28 4.30
N ALA A 15 1.64 -3.55 4.71
CA ALA A 15 2.95 -4.19 4.77
C ALA A 15 3.62 -4.24 3.39
N ALA A 16 2.88 -4.62 2.35
CA ALA A 16 3.37 -4.63 0.98
C ALA A 16 3.79 -3.22 0.53
N ALA A 17 2.92 -2.21 0.69
CA ALA A 17 3.20 -0.83 0.32
C ALA A 17 4.46 -0.28 1.01
N ALA A 18 4.60 -0.54 2.31
CA ALA A 18 5.76 -0.10 3.08
C ALA A 18 7.06 -0.75 2.61
N LEU A 19 7.06 -2.07 2.37
CA LEU A 19 8.24 -2.79 1.87
C LEU A 19 8.64 -2.32 0.47
N ILE A 20 7.67 -2.12 -0.42
CA ILE A 20 7.91 -1.65 -1.79
C ILE A 20 8.47 -0.22 -1.79
N GLY A 21 7.93 0.67 -0.94
CA GLY A 21 8.44 2.03 -0.77
C GLY A 21 9.86 2.05 -0.18
N ARG A 22 10.13 1.20 0.81
CA ARG A 22 11.47 1.04 1.39
C ARG A 22 12.50 0.54 0.38
N ALA A 23 12.06 -0.23 -0.63
CA ALA A 23 12.89 -0.66 -1.75
C ALA A 23 13.14 0.44 -2.80
N GLY A 24 12.67 1.67 -2.58
CA GLY A 24 12.92 2.84 -3.44
C GLY A 24 11.94 2.98 -4.61
N ASN A 25 10.75 2.41 -4.50
CA ASN A 25 9.69 2.57 -5.51
C ASN A 25 8.66 3.61 -5.06
N GLU A 26 8.04 4.28 -6.03
CA GLU A 26 6.93 5.19 -5.75
C GLU A 26 5.64 4.37 -5.59
N VAL A 27 4.98 4.49 -4.44
CA VAL A 27 3.80 3.68 -4.11
C VAL A 27 2.58 4.56 -3.92
N THR A 28 1.48 4.20 -4.59
CA THR A 28 0.14 4.72 -4.30
C THR A 28 -0.68 3.59 -3.68
N LEU A 29 -1.21 3.79 -2.47
CA LEU A 29 -2.13 2.86 -1.82
C LEU A 29 -3.56 3.37 -1.98
N LEU A 30 -4.47 2.51 -2.44
CA LEU A 30 -5.90 2.79 -2.56
C LEU A 30 -6.67 1.91 -1.58
N GLU A 31 -7.46 2.53 -0.71
CA GLU A 31 -8.39 1.84 0.19
C GLU A 31 -9.80 2.36 -0.07
N ALA A 32 -10.78 1.46 -0.06
CA ALA A 32 -12.17 1.81 -0.34
C ALA A 32 -12.83 2.52 0.86
N ASN A 33 -12.41 2.19 2.07
CA ASN A 33 -12.91 2.77 3.30
C ASN A 33 -12.19 4.08 3.66
N PRO A 34 -12.82 4.95 4.47
CA PRO A 34 -12.15 6.13 5.01
C PRO A 34 -11.14 5.81 6.12
N TRP A 35 -10.93 4.52 6.45
CA TRP A 35 -9.95 4.05 7.42
C TRP A 35 -9.06 2.94 6.85
N LEU A 36 -7.90 2.78 7.47
CA LEU A 36 -6.96 1.69 7.22
C LEU A 36 -7.16 0.56 8.23
N GLY A 37 -6.59 -0.62 7.96
CA GLY A 37 -6.59 -1.77 8.87
C GLY A 37 -7.30 -2.99 8.30
N GLY A 38 -8.17 -2.81 7.31
CA GLY A 38 -8.92 -3.88 6.68
C GLY A 38 -10.30 -4.04 7.31
N LYS A 39 -10.68 -5.27 7.64
CA LYS A 39 -11.97 -5.56 8.28
C LYS A 39 -12.16 -4.73 9.56
#